data_AF-G1UNG5-F1
#
_entry.id   AF-G1UNG5-F1
#
_cell.length_a   1.000
_cell.length_b   1.000
_cell.length_c   1.000
_cell.angle_alpha   90.00
_cell.angle_beta   90.00
_cell.angle_gamma   90.00
#
_symmetry.space_group_name_H-M   'P 1'
#
loop_
_entity.id
_entity.type
_entity.pdbx_description
1 polymer ?
#
loop_
_entity_poly.entity_id
_entity_poly.type
_entity_poly.pdbx_seq_one_letter_code
_entity_poly.pdbx_strand_id
1 'polypeptide(L)'
;MAGKDNLKPVRTKGEARSKGRKGGIASGQARREKATLRAALEVLLERKGEDGKTGREALAVALYDQALKGDVRAFAELRDTVGEKPTNKLEMGGDLSIAAVIEEGRKRVARLR
;
A
#
# COMPACT_ATOMS: atom_id res chain seq x y z
N MET A 1 1.94 -5.71 -17.35
CA MET A 1 2.40 -4.34 -17.67
C MET A 1 1.20 -3.40 -17.70
N ALA A 2 1.22 -2.32 -16.93
CA ALA A 2 0.23 -1.24 -16.98
C ALA A 2 0.95 0.04 -17.43
N GLY A 3 0.49 0.66 -18.52
CA GLY A 3 1.10 1.84 -19.13
C GLY A 3 0.17 2.46 -20.19
N LYS A 4 0.39 3.74 -20.52
CA LYS A 4 -0.47 4.50 -21.46
C LYS A 4 -0.49 3.85 -22.86
N ASP A 5 0.61 3.22 -23.24
CA ASP A 5 0.81 2.62 -24.57
C ASP A 5 -0.09 1.39 -24.82
N ASN A 6 -0.65 0.78 -23.77
CA ASN A 6 -1.54 -0.39 -23.85
C ASN A 6 -3.04 -0.04 -23.76
N LEU A 7 -3.40 1.26 -23.69
CA LEU A 7 -4.79 1.67 -23.56
C LEU A 7 -5.51 1.62 -24.91
N LYS A 8 -6.59 0.82 -24.99
CA LYS A 8 -7.46 0.80 -26.17
C LYS A 8 -8.43 1.99 -26.11
N PRO A 9 -8.41 2.92 -27.10
CA PRO A 9 -9.29 4.07 -27.10
C PRO A 9 -10.76 3.64 -27.24
N VAL A 10 -11.65 4.35 -26.55
CA VAL A 10 -13.09 4.15 -26.66
C VAL A 10 -13.59 4.91 -27.88
N ARG A 11 -14.35 4.25 -28.76
CA ARG A 11 -14.73 4.81 -30.07
C ARG A 11 -16.14 5.38 -30.13
N THR A 12 -17.02 5.03 -29.19
CA THR A 12 -18.40 5.55 -29.14
C THR A 12 -18.87 5.84 -27.71
N LYS A 13 -19.88 6.73 -27.57
CA LYS A 13 -20.54 6.99 -26.28
C LYS A 13 -21.18 5.73 -25.68
N GLY A 14 -21.75 4.85 -26.51
CA GLY A 14 -22.35 3.59 -26.07
C GLY A 14 -21.30 2.61 -25.52
N GLU A 15 -20.16 2.49 -26.20
CA GLU A 15 -19.03 1.69 -25.74
C GLU A 15 -18.47 2.20 -24.40
N ALA A 16 -18.33 3.53 -24.25
CA ALA A 16 -17.89 4.16 -23.00
C ALA A 16 -18.81 3.79 -21.83
N ARG A 17 -20.13 3.91 -22.04
CA ARG A 17 -21.14 3.56 -21.03
C ARG A 17 -21.09 2.08 -20.66
N SER A 18 -20.98 1.19 -21.65
CA SER A 18 -20.90 -0.26 -21.43
C SER A 18 -19.65 -0.64 -20.64
N LYS A 19 -18.47 -0.14 -21.03
CA LYS A 19 -17.21 -0.38 -20.34
C LYS A 19 -17.22 0.18 -18.92
N GLY A 20 -17.72 1.41 -18.73
CA GLY A 20 -17.87 2.02 -17.40
C GLY A 20 -18.78 1.22 -16.49
N ARG A 21 -19.93 0.75 -16.98
CA ARG A 21 -20.85 -0.11 -16.23
C ARG A 21 -20.18 -1.42 -15.81
N LYS A 22 -19.51 -2.12 -16.74
CA LYS A 22 -18.78 -3.37 -16.43
C LYS A 22 -17.70 -3.15 -15.37
N GLY A 23 -16.91 -2.09 -15.51
CA GLY A 23 -15.87 -1.73 -14.54
C GLY A 23 -16.44 -1.39 -13.16
N GLY A 24 -17.57 -0.66 -13.11
CA GLY A 24 -18.26 -0.34 -11.87
C GLY A 24 -18.81 -1.58 -11.14
N ILE A 25 -19.42 -2.52 -11.88
CA ILE A 25 -19.91 -3.79 -11.33
C ILE A 25 -18.75 -4.63 -10.78
N ALA A 26 -17.70 -4.84 -11.58
CA ALA A 26 -16.54 -5.63 -11.17
C ALA A 26 -15.84 -5.00 -9.94
N SER A 27 -15.66 -3.68 -9.94
CA SER A 27 -15.11 -2.95 -8.79
C SER A 27 -16.00 -3.07 -7.56
N GLY A 28 -17.33 -3.00 -7.74
CA GLY A 28 -18.30 -3.17 -6.68
C GLY A 28 -18.24 -4.57 -6.06
N GLN A 29 -18.15 -5.62 -6.87
CA GLN A 29 -17.98 -7.01 -6.42
C GLN A 29 -16.68 -7.18 -5.65
N ALA A 30 -15.54 -6.75 -6.21
CA ALA A 30 -14.24 -6.84 -5.54
C ALA A 30 -14.21 -6.07 -4.21
N ARG A 31 -14.86 -4.90 -4.12
CA ARG A 31 -14.99 -4.15 -2.87
C ARG A 31 -15.80 -4.89 -1.82
N ARG A 32 -16.92 -5.52 -2.21
CA ARG A 32 -17.74 -6.34 -1.29
C ARG A 32 -16.98 -7.55 -0.80
N GLU A 33 -16.30 -8.28 -1.68
CA GLU A 33 -15.46 -9.43 -1.30
C GLU A 33 -14.39 -9.05 -0.29
N LYS A 34 -13.67 -7.94 -0.53
CA LYS A 34 -12.68 -7.42 0.43
C LYS A 34 -13.31 -7.03 1.76
N ALA A 35 -14.50 -6.42 1.75
CA ALA A 35 -15.21 -6.07 2.98
C ALA A 35 -15.64 -7.32 3.75
N THR A 36 -16.15 -8.35 3.07
CA THR A 36 -16.53 -9.63 3.68
C THR A 36 -15.31 -10.35 4.27
N LEU A 37 -14.19 -10.40 3.54
CA LEU A 37 -12.95 -10.98 4.04
C LEU A 37 -12.46 -10.23 5.28
N ARG A 38 -12.46 -8.90 5.25
CA ARG A 38 -12.05 -8.07 6.39
C ARG A 38 -12.91 -8.36 7.62
N ALA A 39 -14.23 -8.39 7.47
CA ALA A 39 -15.14 -8.68 8.57
C ALA A 39 -14.91 -10.09 9.15
N ALA A 40 -14.72 -11.09 8.29
CA ALA A 40 -14.41 -12.45 8.73
C ALA A 40 -13.09 -12.52 9.51
N LEU A 41 -12.05 -11.82 9.04
CA LEU A 41 -10.77 -11.75 9.72
C LEU A 41 -10.87 -11.03 11.07
N GLU A 42 -11.61 -9.92 11.15
CA GLU A 42 -11.83 -9.19 12.41
C GLU A 42 -12.48 -10.09 13.47
N VAL A 43 -13.49 -10.88 13.08
CA VAL A 43 -14.12 -11.87 13.98
C VAL A 43 -13.12 -12.93 14.44
N LEU A 44 -12.30 -13.48 13.53
CA LEU A 44 -11.30 -14.50 13.88
C LEU A 44 -10.21 -13.96 14.82
N LEU A 45 -9.79 -12.72 14.59
CA LEU A 45 -8.77 -12.04 15.37
C LEU A 45 -9.23 -11.76 16.81
N GLU A 46 -10.53 -11.54 17.03
CA GLU A 46 -11.10 -11.26 18.35
C GLU A 46 -11.62 -12.50 19.08
N ARG A 47 -11.85 -13.60 18.35
CA ARG A 47 -12.27 -14.88 18.93
C ARG A 47 -11.24 -15.38 19.94
N LYS A 48 -11.71 -15.77 21.12
CA LYS A 48 -10.88 -16.44 22.14
C LYS A 48 -10.79 -17.95 21.90
N GLY A 49 -9.59 -18.49 22.04
CA GLY A 49 -9.31 -19.92 22.09
C GLY A 49 -9.53 -20.52 23.48
N GLU A 50 -9.31 -21.84 23.59
CA GLU A 50 -9.42 -22.57 24.86
C GLU A 50 -8.42 -22.09 25.92
N ASP A 51 -7.26 -21.58 25.47
CA ASP A 51 -6.22 -21.00 26.31
C ASP A 51 -6.52 -19.54 26.73
N GLY A 52 -7.71 -19.03 26.40
CA GLY A 52 -8.17 -17.68 26.73
C GLY A 52 -7.58 -16.57 25.86
N LYS A 53 -6.63 -16.88 24.97
CA LYS A 53 -6.01 -15.91 24.05
C LYS A 53 -6.94 -15.59 22.90
N THR A 54 -6.97 -14.34 22.48
CA THR A 54 -7.57 -13.91 21.22
C THR A 54 -6.75 -14.42 20.02
N GLY A 55 -7.38 -14.49 18.85
CA GLY A 55 -6.67 -14.82 17.60
C GLY A 55 -5.46 -13.89 17.34
N ARG A 56 -5.56 -12.60 17.69
CA ARG A 56 -4.43 -11.65 17.62
C ARG A 56 -3.25 -12.10 18.49
N GLU A 57 -3.52 -12.43 19.75
CA GLU A 57 -2.50 -12.88 20.70
C GLU A 57 -1.88 -14.21 20.28
N ALA A 58 -2.71 -15.16 19.82
CA ALA A 58 -2.23 -16.46 19.33
C ALA A 58 -1.30 -16.31 18.11
N LEU A 59 -1.64 -15.41 17.17
CA LEU A 59 -0.78 -15.10 16.02
C LEU A 59 0.52 -14.42 16.43
N ALA A 60 0.49 -13.49 17.38
CA ALA A 60 1.69 -12.85 17.90
C ALA A 60 2.64 -13.86 18.56
N VAL A 61 2.11 -14.81 19.34
CA VAL A 61 2.89 -15.91 19.94
C VAL A 61 3.50 -16.79 18.85
N ALA A 62 2.72 -17.20 17.85
CA ALA A 62 3.22 -18.03 16.75
C ALA A 62 4.35 -17.32 15.97
N LEU A 63 4.19 -16.02 15.70
CA LEU A 63 5.20 -15.23 15.02
C LEU A 63 6.48 -15.09 15.87
N TYR A 64 6.34 -14.92 17.18
CA TYR A 64 7.45 -14.92 18.12
C TYR A 64 8.20 -16.26 18.12
N ASP A 65 7.49 -17.38 18.16
CA ASP A 65 8.11 -18.70 18.10
C ASP A 65 8.84 -18.96 16.78
N GLN A 66 8.35 -18.41 15.66
CA GLN A 66 9.07 -18.44 14.38
C GLN A 66 10.34 -17.59 14.42
N ALA A 67 10.28 -16.39 15.01
CA ALA A 67 11.44 -15.54 15.17
C ALA A 67 12.53 -16.22 16.03
N LEU A 68 12.14 -16.87 17.14
CA LEU A 68 13.06 -17.64 17.98
C LEU A 68 13.73 -18.81 17.25
N LYS A 69 13.05 -19.40 16.26
CA LYS A 69 13.61 -20.46 15.38
C LYS A 69 14.56 -19.91 14.29
N GLY A 70 14.79 -18.60 14.26
CA GLY A 70 15.69 -17.94 13.32
C GLY A 70 15.01 -17.35 12.08
N ASP A 71 13.67 -17.23 12.05
CA ASP A 71 13.00 -16.50 10.98
C ASP A 71 13.21 -14.99 11.14
N VAL A 72 14.19 -14.47 10.40
CA VAL A 72 14.56 -13.05 10.40
C VAL A 72 13.40 -12.16 9.94
N ARG A 73 12.51 -12.64 9.07
CA ARG A 73 11.34 -11.86 8.63
C ARG A 73 10.30 -11.77 9.74
N ALA A 74 10.04 -12.86 10.46
CA ALA A 74 9.17 -12.84 11.62
C ALA A 74 9.70 -11.87 12.69
N PHE A 75 11.02 -11.89 12.95
CA PHE A 75 11.65 -10.93 13.85
C PHE A 75 11.48 -9.48 13.36
N ALA A 76 11.70 -9.22 12.08
CA ALA A 76 11.54 -7.89 11.50
C ALA A 76 10.09 -7.38 11.60
N GLU A 77 9.10 -8.24 11.37
CA GLU A 77 7.68 -7.90 11.48
C GLU A 77 7.29 -7.59 12.94
N LEU A 78 7.77 -8.37 13.91
CA LEU A 78 7.58 -8.11 15.34
C LEU A 78 8.21 -6.78 15.76
N ARG A 79 9.47 -6.55 15.37
CA ARG A 79 10.20 -5.31 15.62
C ARG A 79 9.46 -4.10 15.04
N ASP A 80 9.02 -4.20 13.78
CA ASP A 80 8.31 -3.12 13.10
C ASP A 80 6.94 -2.85 13.76
N THR A 81 6.27 -3.89 14.27
CA THR A 81 5.00 -3.77 15.01
C THR A 81 5.16 -3.03 16.34
N VAL A 82 6.27 -3.21 17.05
CA VAL A 82 6.55 -2.51 18.32
C VAL A 82 7.17 -1.11 18.13
N GLY A 83 7.39 -0.68 16.88
CA GLY A 83 7.95 0.65 16.58
C GLY A 83 9.47 0.75 16.65
N GLU A 84 10.18 -0.37 16.84
CA GLU A 84 11.65 -0.45 16.89
C GLU A 84 12.28 -0.45 15.48
N LYS A 85 11.57 0.10 14.50
CA LYS A 85 12.03 0.14 13.11
C LYS A 85 13.26 1.06 13.02
N PRO A 86 14.40 0.58 12.48
CA PRO A 86 15.56 1.42 12.25
C PRO A 86 15.14 2.64 11.43
N THR A 87 15.49 3.83 11.92
CA THR A 87 15.24 5.06 11.17
C THR A 87 16.10 5.04 9.92
N ASN A 88 15.45 5.00 8.76
CA ASN A 88 16.13 5.26 7.49
C ASN A 88 16.46 6.76 7.45
N LYS A 89 17.64 7.12 7.97
CA LYS A 89 18.24 8.43 7.73
C LYS A 89 18.58 8.53 6.25
N LEU A 90 17.64 9.01 5.45
CA LEU A 90 17.93 9.46 4.10
C LEU A 90 18.63 10.80 4.24
N GLU A 91 19.95 10.79 4.08
CA GLU A 91 20.73 12.01 3.88
C GLU A 91 20.25 12.63 2.56
N MET A 92 19.38 13.64 2.63
CA MET A 92 19.07 14.49 1.49
C MET A 92 20.25 15.44 1.26
N GLY A 93 21.40 14.87 0.90
CA GLY A 93 22.59 15.60 0.46
C GLY A 93 22.40 16.09 -0.97
N GLY A 94 21.54 17.08 -1.13
CA GLY A 94 21.42 17.85 -2.35
C GLY A 94 21.45 19.32 -1.99
N ASP A 95 22.56 19.99 -2.26
CA ASP A 95 22.70 21.45 -2.18
C ASP A 95 21.80 22.12 -3.25
N LEU A 96 20.48 22.02 -3.07
CA LEU A 96 19.52 22.81 -3.80
C LEU A 96 19.52 24.19 -3.18
N SER A 97 20.50 25.01 -3.58
CA SER A 97 20.44 26.43 -3.23
C SER A 97 19.16 27.01 -3.83
N ILE A 98 18.37 27.70 -3.01
CA ILE A 98 17.15 28.40 -3.44
C ILE A 98 17.46 29.32 -4.63
N ALA A 99 18.67 29.88 -4.66
CA ALA A 99 19.18 30.68 -5.77
C ALA A 99 19.21 29.91 -7.12
N ALA A 100 19.71 28.67 -7.14
CA ALA A 100 19.77 27.86 -8.35
C ALA A 100 18.38 27.53 -8.90
N VAL A 101 17.42 27.23 -8.01
CA VAL A 101 16.02 26.96 -8.39
C VAL A 101 15.36 28.20 -9.02
N ILE A 102 15.60 29.38 -8.45
CA ILE A 102 15.07 30.65 -8.98
C ILE A 102 15.73 30.97 -10.33
N GLU A 103 17.04 30.75 -10.47
CA GLU A 103 17.76 31.01 -11.72
C GLU A 103 17.25 30.12 -12.86
N GLU A 104 17.02 28.84 -12.59
CA GLU A 104 16.48 27.89 -13.56
C GLU A 104 15.02 28.22 -13.94
N GLY A 105 14.21 28.65 -12.97
CA GLY A 105 12.86 29.18 -13.22
C GLY A 105 12.88 30.38 -14.17
N ARG A 106 13.80 31.34 -13.95
CA ARG A 106 13.96 32.51 -14.83
C ARG A 106 14.38 32.10 -16.25
N LYS A 107 15.33 31.16 -16.39
CA LYS A 107 15.76 30.64 -17.71
C LYS A 107 14.61 29.97 -18.47
N ARG A 108 13.73 29.24 -17.79
CA ARG A 108 12.54 28.63 -18.41
C ARG A 108 11.54 29.67 -18.90
N VAL A 109 11.27 30.71 -18.11
CA VAL A 109 10.37 31.80 -18.51
C VAL A 109 10.93 32.56 -19.71
N ALA A 110 12.25 32.77 -19.76
CA ALA A 110 12.90 33.43 -20.88
C ALA A 110 12.82 32.63 -22.20
N ARG A 111 12.80 31.29 -22.14
CA ARG A 111 12.64 30.43 -23.34
C ARG A 111 11.19 30.36 -23.87
N LEU A 112 10.23 30.87 -23.10
CA LEU A 112 8.80 30.89 -23.46
C LEU A 112 8.36 32.23 -24.07
N ARG A 113 9.27 33.19 -24.22
CA ARG A 113 9.08 34.44 -24.96
C ARG A 113 9.84 34.36 -26.28
#